data_AF-A0A1H7WHP4-F1
#
_entry.id   AF-A0A1H7WHP4-F1
#
_cell.length_a   1.000
_cell.length_b   1.000
_cell.length_c   1.000
_cell.angle_alpha   90.00
_cell.angle_beta   90.00
_cell.angle_gamma   90.00
#
_symmetry.space_group_name_H-M   'P 1'
#
loop_
_entity.id
_entity.type
_entity.pdbx_description
1 polymer ?
#
loop_
_entity_poly.entity_id
_entity_poly.type
_entity_poly.pdbx_seq_one_letter_code
_entity_poly.pdbx_strand_id
1 'polypeptide(L)'
;MLDARDMRIAARVPRPGYADRYPYQFTIRSRVPSGAETELSKIVNGKGDWLFYGHADASQTAIESWYLIDLNAFRAALIRQGAQGLSWGNKCNPDGTRFTWVDIRSFPDDPALVVARSP
;
A
#
# COMPACT_ATOMS: atom_id res chain seq x y z
N MET A 1 14.22 -8.66 20.82
CA MET A 1 13.94 -10.11 20.86
C MET A 1 13.79 -10.56 19.42
N LEU A 2 14.60 -11.50 18.95
CA LEU A 2 14.43 -12.07 17.60
C LEU A 2 13.34 -13.14 17.71
N ASP A 3 12.10 -12.76 17.48
CA ASP A 3 10.98 -13.69 17.44
C ASP A 3 10.83 -14.22 16.01
N ALA A 4 11.22 -15.47 15.79
CA ALA A 4 10.88 -16.18 14.57
C ALA A 4 9.39 -16.49 14.58
N ARG A 5 8.64 -15.81 13.71
CA ARG A 5 7.20 -16.03 13.52
C ARG A 5 6.85 -16.04 12.05
N ASP A 6 5.70 -16.64 11.73
CA ASP A 6 5.14 -16.57 10.39
C ASP A 6 4.86 -15.11 9.99
N MET A 7 5.15 -14.81 8.73
CA MET A 7 4.95 -13.50 8.11
C MET A 7 3.94 -13.60 6.98
N ARG A 8 2.89 -12.78 7.04
CA ARG A 8 1.88 -12.66 5.99
C ARG A 8 2.20 -11.46 5.12
N ILE A 9 2.63 -11.72 3.89
CA ILE A 9 2.94 -10.68 2.90
C ILE A 9 1.77 -10.57 1.93
N ALA A 10 1.10 -9.42 1.93
CA ALA A 10 0.14 -9.06 0.89
C ALA A 10 0.89 -8.66 -0.37
N ALA A 11 0.31 -8.90 -1.55
CA ALA A 11 0.93 -8.52 -2.82
C ALA A 11 -0.06 -7.74 -3.69
N ARG A 12 0.42 -6.68 -4.32
CA ARG A 12 -0.32 -5.88 -5.29
C ARG A 12 0.60 -5.39 -6.38
N VAL A 13 0.23 -5.69 -7.63
CA VAL A 13 0.98 -5.28 -8.82
C VAL A 13 0.02 -4.61 -9.80
N PRO A 14 -0.04 -3.27 -9.87
CA PRO A 14 -0.83 -2.57 -10.86
C PRO A 14 -0.30 -2.81 -12.28
N ARG A 15 -1.16 -2.56 -13.26
CA ARG A 15 -0.81 -2.60 -14.69
C ARG A 15 0.33 -1.61 -15.02
N PRO A 16 0.95 -1.73 -16.20
CA PRO A 16 2.02 -0.82 -16.61
C PRO A 16 1.56 0.64 -16.72
N GLY A 17 2.50 1.58 -16.61
CA GLY A 17 2.29 3.02 -16.81
C GLY A 17 1.90 3.82 -15.56
N TYR A 18 1.76 3.18 -14.40
CA TYR A 18 1.57 3.88 -13.12
C TYR A 18 2.88 4.22 -12.41
N ALA A 19 3.96 3.47 -12.67
CA ALA A 19 5.27 3.71 -12.06
C ALA A 19 5.78 5.12 -12.36
N ASP A 20 5.75 5.53 -13.64
CA ASP A 20 6.23 6.86 -14.06
C ASP A 20 5.36 8.00 -13.54
N ARG A 21 4.04 7.78 -13.45
CA ARG A 21 3.07 8.81 -13.04
C ARG A 21 3.03 9.00 -11.53
N TYR A 22 3.19 7.91 -10.78
CA TYR A 22 3.01 7.89 -9.33
C TYR A 22 4.09 7.05 -8.63
N PRO A 23 5.38 7.39 -8.80
CA PRO A 23 6.50 6.54 -8.35
C PRO A 23 6.58 6.38 -6.83
N TYR A 24 5.92 7.26 -6.07
CA TYR A 24 5.91 7.26 -4.60
C TYR A 24 4.53 6.98 -4.01
N GLN A 25 3.54 6.66 -4.84
CA GLN A 25 2.19 6.37 -4.35
C GLN A 25 1.89 4.89 -4.48
N PHE A 26 1.28 4.34 -3.43
CA PHE A 26 0.62 3.06 -3.53
C PHE A 26 -0.88 3.21 -3.32
N THR A 27 -1.63 2.28 -3.92
CA THR A 27 -3.09 2.26 -3.85
C THR A 27 -3.58 1.04 -3.08
N ILE A 28 -4.57 1.26 -2.23
CA ILE A 28 -5.31 0.22 -1.51
C ILE A 28 -6.77 0.33 -1.89
N ARG A 29 -7.42 -0.77 -2.27
CA ARG A 29 -8.87 -0.79 -2.49
C ARG A 29 -9.58 -0.49 -1.18
N SER A 30 -10.36 0.58 -1.15
CA SER A 30 -11.06 1.07 0.04
C SER A 30 -12.57 0.87 -0.02
N ARG A 31 -13.16 0.72 -1.21
CA ARG A 31 -14.59 0.41 -1.37
C ARG A 31 -14.85 -0.49 -2.56
N VAL A 32 -15.84 -1.37 -2.42
CA VAL A 32 -16.48 -2.09 -3.53
C VAL A 32 -18.00 -1.91 -3.42
N PRO A 33 -18.77 -1.81 -4.52
CA PRO A 33 -20.22 -1.62 -4.46
C PRO A 33 -20.96 -2.73 -3.73
N SER A 34 -20.47 -3.97 -3.83
CA SER A 34 -21.07 -5.14 -3.17
C SER A 34 -20.92 -5.15 -1.64
N GLY A 35 -20.13 -4.25 -1.07
CA GLY A 35 -19.83 -4.23 0.37
C GLY A 35 -18.88 -5.35 0.83
N ALA A 36 -18.33 -6.16 -0.08
CA ALA A 36 -17.37 -7.19 0.28
C ALA A 36 -16.08 -6.61 0.92
N GLU A 37 -15.42 -7.42 1.75
CA GLU A 37 -14.23 -7.00 2.50
C GLU A 37 -13.12 -6.45 1.59
N THR A 38 -12.70 -5.21 1.83
CA THR A 38 -11.72 -4.49 1.00
C THR A 38 -10.29 -4.69 1.49
N GLU A 39 -9.30 -4.33 0.66
CA GLU A 39 -7.89 -4.39 1.05
C GLU A 39 -7.62 -3.49 2.26
N LEU A 40 -8.22 -2.28 2.27
CA LEU A 40 -8.09 -1.35 3.39
C LEU A 40 -8.69 -1.94 4.66
N SER A 41 -9.90 -2.51 4.58
CA SER A 41 -10.56 -3.15 5.74
C SER A 41 -9.71 -4.28 6.32
N LYS A 42 -9.10 -5.11 5.46
CA LYS A 42 -8.18 -6.17 5.91
C LYS A 42 -6.98 -5.58 6.66
N ILE A 43 -6.32 -4.58 6.07
CA ILE A 43 -5.11 -3.96 6.64
C ILE A 43 -5.41 -3.29 7.99
N VAL A 44 -6.49 -2.50 8.08
CA VAL A 44 -6.84 -1.81 9.34
C VAL A 44 -7.26 -2.79 10.44
N ASN A 45 -7.85 -3.93 10.08
CA ASN A 45 -8.20 -5.01 11.00
C ASN A 45 -7.01 -5.93 11.33
N GLY A 46 -5.77 -5.49 11.08
CA GLY A 46 -4.56 -6.21 11.47
C GLY A 46 -4.19 -7.39 10.58
N LYS A 47 -4.82 -7.56 9.40
CA LYS A 47 -4.41 -8.60 8.45
C LYS A 47 -3.18 -8.14 7.66
N GLY A 48 -2.18 -9.01 7.59
CA GLY A 48 -0.94 -8.77 6.86
C GLY A 48 0.09 -8.04 7.71
N ASP A 49 1.32 -8.51 7.59
CA ASP A 49 2.49 -7.92 8.20
C ASP A 49 3.11 -6.89 7.26
N TRP A 50 3.36 -7.30 6.02
CA TRP A 50 3.94 -6.45 4.96
C TRP A 50 3.07 -6.43 3.72
N LEU A 51 3.22 -5.39 2.90
CA LEU A 51 2.67 -5.26 1.57
C LEU A 51 3.81 -5.13 0.55
N PHE A 52 3.92 -6.10 -0.34
CA PHE A 52 4.69 -5.96 -1.56
C PHE A 52 3.84 -5.17 -2.58
N TYR A 53 4.31 -3.98 -2.93
CA TYR A 53 3.71 -3.14 -3.95
C TYR A 53 4.70 -2.94 -5.10
N GLY A 54 4.48 -3.62 -6.21
CA GLY A 54 5.35 -3.55 -7.38
C GLY A 54 4.62 -3.00 -8.60
N HIS A 55 5.36 -2.55 -9.59
CA HIS A 55 4.81 -2.15 -10.89
C HIS A 55 5.19 -3.18 -11.95
N ALA A 56 4.20 -3.66 -12.71
CA ALA A 56 4.48 -4.53 -13.86
C ALA A 56 5.19 -3.74 -14.96
N ASP A 57 6.20 -4.36 -15.58
CA ASP A 57 6.90 -3.83 -16.74
C ASP A 57 5.96 -3.74 -17.96
N ALA A 58 6.37 -3.01 -19.00
CA ALA A 58 5.55 -2.83 -20.21
C ALA A 58 5.12 -4.15 -20.87
N SER A 59 5.96 -5.20 -20.79
CA SER A 59 5.65 -6.51 -21.34
C SER A 59 4.80 -7.40 -20.42
N GLN A 60 4.58 -6.97 -19.16
CA GLN A 60 3.91 -7.72 -18.09
C GLN A 60 4.54 -9.10 -17.82
N THR A 61 5.85 -9.21 -18.00
CA THR A 61 6.65 -10.42 -17.71
C THR A 61 7.56 -10.25 -16.49
N ALA A 62 7.76 -9.01 -16.03
CA ALA A 62 8.61 -8.67 -14.91
C ALA A 62 7.97 -7.61 -13.99
N ILE A 63 8.57 -7.46 -12.80
CA ILE A 63 8.26 -6.39 -11.86
C ILE A 63 9.46 -5.44 -11.84
N GLU A 64 9.21 -4.16 -12.15
CA GLU A 64 10.23 -3.12 -12.16
C GLU A 64 10.34 -2.46 -10.78
N SER A 65 9.90 -1.20 -10.66
CA SER A 65 9.89 -0.46 -9.40
C SER A 65 8.98 -1.13 -8.37
N TRP A 66 9.50 -1.38 -7.17
CA TRP A 66 8.71 -1.97 -6.09
C TRP A 66 9.10 -1.46 -4.70
N TYR A 67 8.15 -1.54 -3.78
CA TYR A 67 8.31 -1.28 -2.35
C TYR A 67 7.84 -2.48 -1.54
N LEU A 68 8.55 -2.77 -0.46
CA LEU A 68 8.10 -3.64 0.62
C LEU A 68 7.72 -2.75 1.80
N ILE A 69 6.42 -2.69 2.08
CA ILE A 69 5.80 -1.73 3.00
C ILE A 69 5.45 -2.43 4.31
N ASP A 70 5.83 -1.85 5.45
CA ASP A 70 5.44 -2.33 6.77
C ASP A 70 4.01 -1.89 7.12
N LEU A 71 3.09 -2.84 7.27
CA LEU A 71 1.69 -2.54 7.57
C LEU A 71 1.47 -2.16 9.04
N ASN A 72 2.36 -2.54 9.96
CA ASN A 72 2.34 -2.02 11.33
C ASN A 72 2.73 -0.55 11.36
N ALA A 73 3.79 -0.16 10.63
CA ALA A 73 4.18 1.24 10.50
C ALA A 73 3.07 2.06 9.83
N PHE A 74 2.46 1.52 8.77
CA PHE A 74 1.30 2.14 8.13
C PHE A 74 0.14 2.37 9.11
N ARG A 75 -0.27 1.34 9.86
CA ARG A 75 -1.34 1.45 10.88
C ARG A 75 -0.98 2.45 11.98
N ALA A 76 0.25 2.40 12.48
CA ALA A 76 0.73 3.31 13.52
C ALA A 76 0.68 4.77 13.04
N ALA A 77 1.10 5.05 11.81
CA ALA A 77 1.04 6.39 11.22
C ALA A 77 -0.40 6.89 11.09
N LEU A 78 -1.33 6.05 10.61
CA LEU A 78 -2.76 6.40 10.54
C LEU A 78 -3.34 6.77 11.91
N ILE A 79 -2.96 6.06 12.97
CA ILE A 79 -3.42 6.33 14.34
C ILE A 79 -2.80 7.63 14.88
N ARG A 80 -1.48 7.82 14.71
CA ARG A 80 -0.72 8.92 15.32
C ARG A 80 -0.93 10.26 14.64
N GLN A 81 -1.02 10.26 13.30
CA GLN A 81 -1.06 11.49 12.51
C GLN A 81 -2.48 11.82 12.00
N GLY A 82 -3.38 10.83 12.00
CA GLY A 82 -4.72 10.98 11.47
C GLY A 82 -4.74 11.40 10.00
N ALA A 83 -5.88 11.93 9.55
CA ALA A 83 -6.09 12.30 8.15
C ALA A 83 -5.30 13.54 7.70
N GLN A 84 -4.76 14.34 8.62
CA GLN A 84 -4.12 15.63 8.30
C GLN A 84 -2.59 15.56 8.20
N GLY A 85 -1.94 14.55 8.79
CA GLY A 85 -0.47 14.44 8.76
C GLY A 85 0.09 13.62 7.60
N LEU A 86 -0.76 12.88 6.87
CA LEU A 86 -0.36 12.06 5.72
C LEU A 86 -0.87 12.69 4.41
N SER A 87 -0.12 12.48 3.33
CA SER A 87 -0.56 12.83 1.98
C SER A 87 -1.30 11.64 1.37
N TRP A 88 -2.61 11.80 1.20
CA TRP A 88 -3.48 10.74 0.73
C TRP A 88 -4.72 11.30 0.02
N GLY A 89 -5.44 10.42 -0.67
CA GLY A 89 -6.73 10.76 -1.24
C GLY A 89 -7.48 9.53 -1.75
N ASN A 90 -8.65 9.77 -2.33
CA ASN A 90 -9.49 8.70 -2.89
C ASN A 90 -9.69 8.88 -4.38
N LYS A 91 -9.67 7.77 -5.11
CA LYS A 91 -10.09 7.70 -6.52
C LYS A 91 -11.29 6.77 -6.63
N CYS A 92 -12.37 7.28 -7.21
CA CYS A 92 -13.53 6.47 -7.59
C CYS A 92 -13.40 6.08 -9.06
N ASN A 93 -13.61 4.81 -9.33
CA ASN A 93 -13.75 4.29 -10.68
C ASN A 93 -15.23 4.34 -11.13
N PRO A 94 -15.49 4.31 -12.45
CA PRO A 94 -16.86 4.27 -12.98
C PRO A 94 -17.70 3.08 -12.49
N ASP A 95 -17.05 1.96 -12.17
CA ASP A 95 -17.69 0.75 -11.62
C ASP A 95 -18.08 0.89 -10.13
N GLY A 96 -17.83 2.04 -9.51
CA GLY A 96 -18.11 2.30 -8.10
C GLY A 96 -17.07 1.72 -7.11
N THR A 97 -16.04 1.03 -7.61
CA THR A 97 -14.85 0.68 -6.82
C THR A 97 -14.09 1.94 -6.43
N ARG A 98 -13.60 2.01 -5.20
CA ARG A 98 -12.74 3.13 -4.75
C ARG A 98 -11.39 2.61 -4.28
N PHE A 99 -10.37 3.39 -4.59
CA PHE A 99 -9.01 3.20 -4.11
C PHE A 99 -8.59 4.40 -3.28
N THR A 100 -7.97 4.13 -2.15
CA THR A 100 -7.21 5.13 -1.40
C THR A 100 -5.78 5.09 -1.90
N TRP A 101 -5.26 6.23 -2.35
CA TRP A 101 -3.83 6.39 -2.63
C TRP A 101 -3.18 7.09 -1.44
N VAL A 102 -1.94 6.74 -1.15
CA VAL A 102 -1.11 7.39 -0.14
C VAL A 102 0.29 7.60 -0.70
N ASP A 103 0.94 8.70 -0.33
CA ASP A 103 2.34 8.99 -0.70
C ASP A 103 3.28 8.49 0.40
N ILE A 104 4.18 7.56 0.06
CA ILE A 104 5.10 6.95 1.03
C ILE A 104 6.01 7.97 1.71
N ARG A 105 6.28 9.10 1.06
CA ARG A 105 7.18 10.16 1.58
C ARG A 105 6.54 11.00 2.67
N SER A 106 5.22 10.87 2.85
CA SER A 106 4.51 11.58 3.92
C SER A 106 4.52 10.84 5.26
N PHE A 107 5.01 9.60 5.29
CA PHE A 107 5.09 8.81 6.51
C PHE A 107 6.29 9.24 7.37
N PRO A 108 6.19 9.11 8.70
CA PRO A 108 7.29 9.43 9.60
C PRO A 108 8.49 8.49 9.36
N ASP A 109 9.68 8.97 9.72
CA ASP A 109 10.91 8.17 9.65
C ASP A 109 10.93 7.01 10.66
N ASP A 110 10.20 7.13 11.78
CA ASP A 110 10.11 6.10 12.82
C ASP A 110 8.67 5.80 13.29
N PRO A 111 8.21 4.54 13.20
CA PRO A 111 8.84 3.44 12.46
C PRO A 111 8.80 3.70 10.95
N ALA A 112 9.87 3.34 10.24
CA ALA A 112 9.95 3.51 8.81
C ALA A 112 8.86 2.71 8.08
N LEU A 113 8.17 3.36 7.14
CA LEU A 113 7.14 2.71 6.33
C LEU A 113 7.73 1.69 5.35
N VAL A 114 8.84 2.04 4.69
CA VAL A 114 9.45 1.22 3.63
C VAL A 114 10.57 0.38 4.24
N VAL A 115 10.41 -0.93 4.18
CA VAL A 115 11.39 -1.92 4.66
C VAL A 115 12.47 -2.16 3.61
N ALA A 116 12.06 -2.25 2.34
CA ALA A 116 12.95 -2.46 1.21
C ALA A 116 12.31 -1.89 -0.07
N ARG A 117 13.13 -1.67 -1.09
CA ARG A 117 12.67 -1.24 -2.42
C ARG A 117 13.61 -1.74 -3.51
N SER A 118 13.13 -1.73 -4.75
CA SER A 118 13.99 -1.90 -5.94
C SER A 118 15.09 -0.83 -5.97
N PRO A 119 16.24 -1.11 -6.62
CA PRO A 119 17.30 -0.12 -6.85
C PRO A 119 16.80 1.17 -7.53
#